data_AF-A0A520H863-F1
#
_entry.id   AF-A0A520H863-F1
#
_cell.length_a   1.000
_cell.length_b   1.000
_cell.length_c   1.000
_cell.angle_alpha   90.00
_cell.angle_beta   90.00
_cell.angle_gamma   90.00
#
_symmetry.space_group_name_H-M   'P 1'
#
loop_
_entity.id
_entity.type
_entity.pdbx_description
1 polymer ?
#
loop_
_entity_poly.entity_id
_entity_poly.type
_entity_poly.pdbx_seq_one_letter_code
_entity_poly.pdbx_strand_id
1 'polypeptide(L)'
;MRETTRLLSTDETLLIGLAEGSDKALSQLYRQHYPMVSQLVINNSGSADDAQDIYQETLIVLFEKVSAGDFELNCQLKTFIYAVARRLWLKQLAQRRA
;
A
#
# COMPACT_ATOMS: atom_id res chain seq x y z
N MET A 1 -30.54 -17.83 -14.46
CA MET A 1 -29.07 -17.99 -14.39
C MET A 1 -28.69 -17.78 -12.93
N ARG A 2 -27.94 -18.73 -12.32
CA ARG A 2 -27.62 -18.67 -10.89
C ARG A 2 -26.59 -17.57 -10.66
N GLU A 3 -26.93 -16.59 -9.83
CA GLU A 3 -25.99 -15.61 -9.27
C GLU A 3 -24.86 -16.38 -8.61
N THR A 4 -23.67 -16.33 -9.20
CA THR A 4 -22.46 -16.81 -8.56
C THR A 4 -22.03 -15.69 -7.63
N THR A 5 -22.40 -15.78 -6.35
CA THR A 5 -21.82 -14.95 -5.30
C THR A 5 -20.32 -15.23 -5.27
N ARG A 6 -19.51 -14.41 -5.97
CA ARG A 6 -18.06 -14.44 -5.84
C ARG A 6 -17.74 -14.09 -4.39
N LEU A 7 -17.16 -15.05 -3.65
CA LEU A 7 -16.51 -14.73 -2.38
C LEU A 7 -15.28 -13.90 -2.72
N LEU A 8 -15.30 -12.62 -2.34
CA LEU A 8 -14.16 -11.73 -2.52
C LEU A 8 -13.03 -12.16 -1.59
N SER A 9 -11.79 -12.02 -2.06
CA SER A 9 -10.63 -12.23 -1.18
C SER A 9 -10.55 -11.11 -0.12
N THR A 10 -9.80 -11.34 0.96
CA THR A 10 -9.57 -10.29 1.98
C THR A 10 -8.88 -9.07 1.38
N ASP A 11 -7.88 -9.27 0.51
CA ASP A 11 -7.18 -8.19 -0.19
C ASP A 11 -8.15 -7.41 -1.09
N GLU A 12 -8.98 -8.09 -1.87
CA GLU A 12 -9.99 -7.46 -2.73
C GLU A 12 -11.01 -6.64 -1.92
N THR A 13 -11.43 -7.15 -0.77
CA THR A 13 -12.31 -6.41 0.16
C THR A 13 -11.63 -5.15 0.71
N LEU A 14 -10.33 -5.22 1.03
CA LEU A 14 -9.54 -4.06 1.47
C LEU A 14 -9.39 -3.02 0.36
N LEU A 15 -9.17 -3.45 -0.89
CA LEU A 15 -9.05 -2.55 -2.03
C LEU A 15 -10.38 -1.84 -2.33
N ILE A 16 -11.49 -2.57 -2.36
CA ILE A 16 -12.82 -1.97 -2.55
C ILE A 16 -13.09 -0.96 -1.44
N GLY A 17 -12.88 -1.35 -0.17
CA GLY A 17 -13.06 -0.45 0.95
C GLY A 17 -12.15 0.78 0.89
N LEU A 18 -10.91 0.64 0.41
CA LEU A 18 -9.99 1.75 0.20
C LEU A 18 -10.54 2.72 -0.86
N ALA A 19 -11.06 2.21 -1.98
CA ALA A 19 -11.65 3.02 -3.06
C ALA A 19 -12.87 3.82 -2.59
N GLU A 20 -13.63 3.25 -1.66
CA GLU A 20 -14.82 3.86 -1.06
C GLU A 20 -14.48 4.82 0.11
N GLY A 21 -13.21 4.98 0.47
CA GLY A 21 -12.79 5.82 1.60
C GLY A 21 -13.15 5.22 2.98
N SER A 22 -13.23 3.90 3.08
CA SER A 22 -13.56 3.21 4.34
C SER A 22 -12.44 3.33 5.37
N ASP A 23 -12.71 4.03 6.47
CA ASP A 23 -11.81 4.13 7.64
C ASP A 23 -11.38 2.75 8.17
N LYS A 24 -12.27 1.76 8.08
CA LYS A 24 -11.99 0.39 8.52
C LYS A 24 -10.95 -0.28 7.61
N ALA A 25 -11.08 -0.12 6.30
CA ALA A 25 -10.11 -0.65 5.34
C ALA A 25 -8.75 0.04 5.50
N LEU A 26 -8.74 1.37 5.62
CA LEU A 26 -7.53 2.16 5.91
C LEU A 26 -6.83 1.69 7.19
N SER A 27 -7.59 1.54 8.28
CA SER A 27 -7.06 1.06 9.56
C SER A 27 -6.48 -0.35 9.47
N GLN A 28 -7.11 -1.25 8.70
CA GLN A 28 -6.63 -2.60 8.50
C GLN A 28 -5.35 -2.63 7.66
N LEU A 29 -5.32 -1.89 6.53
CA LEU A 29 -4.12 -1.74 5.69
C LEU A 29 -2.93 -1.21 6.50
N TYR A 30 -3.16 -0.20 7.34
CA TYR A 30 -2.14 0.36 8.21
C TYR A 30 -1.58 -0.70 9.16
N ARG A 31 -2.45 -1.36 9.94
CA ARG A 31 -2.02 -2.38 10.91
C ARG A 31 -1.29 -3.56 10.26
N GLN A 32 -1.70 -3.96 9.06
CA GLN A 32 -1.13 -5.11 8.37
C GLN A 32 0.19 -4.82 7.66
N HIS A 33 0.35 -3.62 7.10
CA HIS A 33 1.44 -3.35 6.15
C HIS A 33 2.44 -2.28 6.60
N TYR A 34 2.05 -1.35 7.48
CA TYR A 34 2.97 -0.34 7.99
C TYR A 34 4.22 -0.94 8.67
N PRO A 35 4.14 -1.99 9.53
CA PRO A 35 5.33 -2.53 10.17
C PRO A 35 6.42 -2.98 9.19
N MET A 36 6.02 -3.53 8.04
CA MET A 36 6.95 -3.97 7.00
C MET A 36 7.62 -2.78 6.29
N VAL A 37 6.85 -1.73 5.98
CA VAL A 37 7.39 -0.50 5.36
C VAL A 37 8.30 0.24 6.34
N SER A 38 7.91 0.31 7.61
CA SER A 38 8.74 0.87 8.68
C SER A 38 10.07 0.16 8.80
N GLN A 39 10.06 -1.18 8.84
CA GLN A 39 11.30 -1.96 8.88
C GLN A 39 12.18 -1.72 7.64
N LEU A 40 11.57 -1.64 6.45
CA LEU A 40 12.28 -1.35 5.21
C LEU A 40 13.00 0.00 5.29
N VAL A 41 12.31 1.07 5.71
CA VAL A 41 12.88 2.42 5.74
C VAL A 41 13.96 2.54 6.82
N ILE A 42 13.68 2.09 8.04
CA ILE A 42 14.61 2.17 9.18
C ILE A 42 15.89 1.37 8.88
N ASN A 43 15.79 0.17 8.31
CA ASN A 43 16.97 -0.64 7.96
C ASN A 43 17.79 -0.04 6.81
N ASN A 44 17.27 0.95 6.11
CA ASN A 44 17.91 1.57 4.96
C ASN A 44 18.16 3.06 5.21
N SER A 45 18.68 3.39 6.39
CA SER A 45 19.12 4.75 6.77
C SER A 45 18.00 5.79 6.87
N GLY A 46 16.77 5.36 7.16
CA GLY A 46 15.63 6.24 7.40
C GLY A 46 15.24 6.34 8.87
N SER A 47 14.39 7.33 9.18
CA SER A 47 13.77 7.52 10.50
C SER A 47 12.37 6.88 10.58
N ALA A 48 11.76 6.93 11.77
CA ALA A 48 10.36 6.56 11.94
C ALA A 48 9.41 7.55 11.22
N ASP A 49 9.77 8.83 11.15
CA ASP A 49 8.99 9.84 10.43
C ASP A 49 9.08 9.59 8.92
N ASP A 50 10.28 9.28 8.41
CA ASP A 50 10.48 8.88 7.01
C ASP A 50 9.62 7.65 6.66
N ALA A 51 9.50 6.70 7.58
CA ALA A 51 8.67 5.52 7.39
C ALA A 51 7.18 5.85 7.29
N GLN A 52 6.70 6.81 8.09
CA GLN A 52 5.32 7.28 8.01
C GLN A 52 5.08 7.96 6.67
N ASP A 53 5.96 8.87 6.27
CA ASP A 53 5.85 9.59 4.99
C ASP A 53 5.84 8.62 3.80
N ILE A 54 6.79 7.70 3.74
CA ILE A 54 6.87 6.69 2.67
C ILE A 54 5.63 5.79 2.66
N TYR A 55 5.11 5.42 3.83
CA TYR A 55 3.88 4.62 3.89
C TYR A 55 2.67 5.39 3.36
N GLN A 56 2.52 6.66 3.75
CA GLN A 56 1.43 7.51 3.26
C GLN A 56 1.52 7.70 1.75
N GLU A 57 2.70 8.01 1.20
CA GLU A 57 2.90 8.11 -0.26
C GLU A 57 2.58 6.78 -0.96
N THR A 58 2.99 5.65 -0.39
CA THR A 58 2.67 4.32 -0.92
C THR A 58 1.17 4.07 -0.95
N LEU A 59 0.45 4.49 0.10
CA LEU A 59 -0.99 4.33 0.21
C LEU A 59 -1.73 5.23 -0.79
N ILE A 60 -1.25 6.45 -1.04
CA ILE A 60 -1.77 7.35 -2.08
C ILE A 60 -1.66 6.70 -3.46
N VAL A 61 -0.48 6.14 -3.81
CA VAL A 61 -0.28 5.44 -5.08
C VAL A 61 -1.23 4.24 -5.23
N LEU A 62 -1.45 3.49 -4.14
CA LEU A 62 -2.41 2.39 -4.14
C LEU A 62 -3.84 2.90 -4.36
N PHE A 63 -4.26 3.93 -3.61
CA PHE A 63 -5.58 4.53 -3.72
C PHE A 63 -5.84 5.03 -5.14
N GLU A 64 -4.95 5.83 -5.72
CA GLU A 64 -5.08 6.35 -7.08
C GLU A 64 -5.27 5.24 -8.12
N LYS A 65 -4.49 4.15 -8.00
CA LYS A 65 -4.62 2.99 -8.89
C LYS A 65 -5.97 2.30 -8.75
N VAL A 66 -6.39 2.01 -7.52
CA VAL A 66 -7.67 1.34 -7.29
C VAL A 66 -8.83 2.23 -7.75
N SER A 67 -8.78 3.53 -7.48
CA SER A 67 -9.81 4.50 -7.88
C SER A 67 -9.87 4.73 -9.39
N ALA A 68 -8.79 4.48 -10.14
CA ALA A 68 -8.79 4.55 -11.61
C ALA A 68 -9.68 3.45 -12.26
N GLY A 69 -9.97 2.37 -11.54
CA GLY A 69 -10.92 1.33 -11.95
C GLY A 69 -10.37 0.27 -12.93
N ASP A 70 -9.14 0.41 -13.41
CA ASP A 70 -8.43 -0.54 -14.29
C ASP A 70 -7.31 -1.31 -13.56
N PHE A 71 -7.24 -1.19 -12.23
CA PHE A 71 -6.20 -1.83 -11.44
C PHE A 71 -6.44 -3.31 -11.23
N GLU A 72 -5.67 -4.12 -11.95
CA GLU A 72 -5.58 -5.57 -11.72
C GLU A 72 -4.38 -5.91 -10.82
N LEU A 73 -4.68 -6.32 -9.59
CA LEU A 73 -3.66 -6.80 -8.66
C LEU A 73 -3.26 -8.25 -9.00
N ASN A 74 -2.17 -8.39 -9.74
CA ASN A 74 -1.62 -9.69 -10.18
C ASN A 74 -0.66 -10.36 -9.16
N CYS A 75 -0.54 -9.80 -7.96
CA CYS A 75 0.33 -10.30 -6.90
C CYS A 75 -0.34 -10.13 -5.53
N GLN A 76 0.28 -10.61 -4.45
CA GLN A 76 -0.24 -10.32 -3.11
C GLN A 76 -0.20 -8.81 -2.84
N LEU A 77 -1.19 -8.26 -2.14
CA LEU A 77 -1.24 -6.83 -1.82
C LEU A 77 0.01 -6.36 -1.07
N LYS A 78 0.48 -7.20 -0.13
CA LYS A 78 1.74 -6.98 0.59
C LYS A 78 2.93 -6.79 -0.35
N THR A 79 3.03 -7.57 -1.43
CA THR A 79 4.12 -7.49 -2.40
C THR A 79 4.07 -6.17 -3.17
N PHE A 80 2.87 -5.77 -3.60
CA PHE A 80 2.66 -4.48 -4.26
C PHE A 80 3.11 -3.32 -3.36
N ILE A 81 2.62 -3.28 -2.11
CA ILE A 81 2.95 -2.23 -1.14
C ILE A 81 4.47 -2.17 -0.89
N TYR A 82 5.11 -3.32 -0.69
CA TYR A 82 6.56 -3.37 -0.48
C TYR A 82 7.34 -2.81 -1.68
N ALA A 83 6.95 -3.19 -2.90
CA ALA A 83 7.63 -2.76 -4.12
C ALA A 83 7.53 -1.24 -4.33
N VAL A 84 6.34 -0.67 -4.12
CA VAL A 84 6.11 0.77 -4.22
C VAL A 84 6.91 1.52 -3.14
N ALA A 85 6.78 1.13 -1.87
CA ALA A 85 7.49 1.76 -0.76
C ALA A 85 9.02 1.72 -0.97
N ARG A 86 9.57 0.59 -1.42
CA ARG A 86 11.00 0.44 -1.70
C ARG A 86 11.45 1.38 -2.83
N ARG A 87 10.67 1.50 -3.89
CA ARG A 87 10.99 2.42 -4.99
C ARG A 87 11.00 3.88 -4.51
N LEU A 88 9.98 4.29 -3.75
CA LEU A 88 9.88 5.65 -3.20
C LEU A 88 11.05 5.96 -2.26
N TRP A 89 11.37 5.03 -1.35
CA TRP A 89 12.47 5.24 -0.42
C TRP A 89 13.84 5.34 -1.10
N LEU A 90 14.13 4.46 -2.08
CA LEU A 90 15.38 4.54 -2.84
C LEU A 90 15.50 5.87 -3.61
N LYS A 91 14.38 6.40 -4.13
CA LYS A 91 14.34 7.72 -4.75
C LYS A 91 14.65 8.83 -3.73
N GLN A 92 14.05 8.77 -2.54
CA GLN A 92 14.31 9.73 -1.45
C GLN A 92 15.79 9.71 -1.04
N LEU A 93 16.38 8.52 -0.89
CA LEU A 93 17.80 8.37 -0.56
C LEU A 93 18.72 8.94 -1.63
N ALA A 94 18.38 8.75 -2.91
CA ALA A 94 19.16 9.34 -4.01
C ALA A 94 19.11 10.88 -3.97
N GLN A 95 17.96 11.46 -3.64
CA GLN A 95 17.79 12.92 -3.50
C GLN A 95 18.55 13.48 -2.29
N ARG A 96 18.62 12.75 -1.17
CA ARG A 96 19.40 13.17 0.02
C ARG A 96 20.92 13.19 -0.21
N ARG A 97 21.40 12.50 -1.24
CA ARG A 97 22.82 12.41 -1.60
C ARG A 97 23.23 13.40 -2.69
N ALA A 98 22.27 14.06 -3.33
CA ALA A 98 22.49 15.07 -4.36
C ALA A 98 22.70 16.44 -3.71
#